data_AF-A0A497FVJ7-F1
#
_entry.id   AF-A0A497FVJ7-F1
#
_cell.length_a   1.000
_cell.length_b   1.000
_cell.length_c   1.000
_cell.angle_alpha   90.00
_cell.angle_beta   90.00
_cell.angle_gamma   90.00
#
_symmetry.space_group_name_H-M   'P 1'
#
loop_
_entity.id
_entity.type
_entity.pdbx_description
1 polymer ?
#
loop_
_entity_poly.entity_id
_entity_poly.type
_entity_poly.pdbx_seq_one_letter_code
_entity_poly.pdbx_strand_id
1 'polypeptide(L)'
;MLCARRNEGLYEHLIGVGELSKKIISETKVLCKIAKSFSENFATLAYYSGVFHDIGKMLYSYQKPLDKGCSEKDLSFPGHEILSAFITSRILEYLDFFSEIEKASIVKAVLYHHQGLREVKVATYMLIDRIKRCRGKEPLVYYDDALTLLKQLAGKMNLDINVDEFLDKIESDLVSGDIRLLLNNELVKYNKVLCSLMLNDMCKYISFRRILTGVILISDTYVASIVDKASSIYAQDIYTFVKQFK
;
A
#
# COMPACT_ATOMS: atom_id res chain seq x y z
N MET A 1 7.32 17.52 4.83
CA MET A 1 7.68 16.41 3.93
C MET A 1 7.28 15.10 4.57
N LEU A 2 6.43 14.30 3.90
CA LEU A 2 6.01 12.99 4.41
C LEU A 2 7.17 12.00 4.41
N CYS A 3 7.24 11.20 5.47
CA CYS A 3 8.27 10.21 5.68
C CYS A 3 7.66 8.79 5.73
N ALA A 4 8.32 7.84 5.07
CA ALA A 4 8.02 6.40 5.22
C ALA A 4 8.59 5.86 6.54
N ARG A 5 9.77 6.37 6.92
CA ARG A 5 10.56 6.07 8.12
C ARG A 5 11.43 7.29 8.47
N ARG A 6 12.20 7.21 9.54
CA ARG A 6 13.15 8.28 9.89
C ARG A 6 14.20 8.41 8.78
N ASN A 7 14.38 9.62 8.26
CA ASN A 7 15.32 9.93 7.16
C ASN A 7 14.97 9.31 5.79
N GLU A 8 13.76 8.80 5.60
CA GLU A 8 13.30 8.25 4.33
C GLU A 8 12.02 8.94 3.88
N GLY A 9 12.09 9.67 2.76
CA GLY A 9 10.94 10.33 2.15
C GLY A 9 9.91 9.31 1.65
N LEU A 10 8.62 9.58 1.91
CA LEU A 10 7.55 8.65 1.57
C LEU A 10 7.43 8.47 0.05
N TYR A 11 7.57 9.53 -0.74
CA TYR A 11 7.47 9.45 -2.20
C TYR A 11 8.54 8.53 -2.80
N GLU A 12 9.81 8.76 -2.45
CA GLU A 12 10.94 7.98 -2.96
C GLU A 12 10.83 6.52 -2.55
N HIS A 13 10.39 6.26 -1.30
CA HIS A 13 10.13 4.92 -0.81
C HIS A 13 9.06 4.20 -1.65
N LEU A 14 7.87 4.81 -1.82
CA LEU A 14 6.77 4.21 -2.56
C LEU A 14 7.15 3.91 -4.02
N ILE A 15 7.81 4.85 -4.70
CA ILE A 15 8.28 4.64 -6.07
C ILE A 15 9.36 3.56 -6.13
N GLY A 16 10.32 3.57 -5.19
CA GLY A 16 11.36 2.55 -5.11
C GLY A 16 10.79 1.14 -4.96
N VAL A 17 9.79 0.98 -4.08
CA VAL A 17 9.11 -0.30 -3.86
C VAL A 17 8.33 -0.73 -5.10
N GLY A 18 7.63 0.19 -5.76
CA GLY A 18 6.90 -0.08 -7.00
C GLY A 18 7.82 -0.55 -8.15
N GLU A 19 8.89 0.21 -8.42
CA GLU A 19 9.83 -0.11 -9.51
C GLU A 19 10.56 -1.43 -9.25
N LEU A 20 11.00 -1.69 -8.01
CA LEU A 20 11.63 -2.95 -7.66
C LEU A 20 10.65 -4.12 -7.74
N SER A 21 9.40 -3.95 -7.30
CA SER A 21 8.36 -4.98 -7.39
C SER A 21 8.10 -5.38 -8.84
N LYS A 22 7.98 -4.39 -9.73
CA LYS A 22 7.86 -4.60 -11.18
C LYS A 22 9.06 -5.37 -11.72
N LYS A 23 10.28 -4.94 -11.35
CA LYS A 23 11.53 -5.55 -11.81
C LYS A 23 11.65 -7.02 -11.41
N ILE A 24 11.37 -7.35 -10.15
CA ILE A 24 11.42 -8.74 -9.64
C ILE A 24 10.50 -9.65 -10.47
N ILE A 25 9.28 -9.21 -10.77
CA ILE A 25 8.33 -9.98 -11.59
C ILE A 25 8.83 -10.13 -13.03
N SER A 26 9.32 -9.05 -13.63
CA SER A 26 9.73 -9.02 -15.04
C SER A 26 11.01 -9.83 -15.29
N GLU A 27 11.96 -9.83 -14.37
CA GLU A 27 13.29 -10.42 -14.57
C GLU A 27 13.42 -11.83 -14.00
N THR A 28 12.57 -12.22 -13.03
CA THR A 28 12.57 -13.59 -12.51
C THR A 28 11.77 -14.51 -13.45
N LYS A 29 12.46 -15.27 -14.31
CA LYS A 29 11.86 -16.14 -15.35
C LYS A 29 10.69 -17.00 -14.84
N VAL A 30 10.82 -17.60 -13.66
CA VAL A 30 9.75 -18.42 -13.05
C VAL A 30 8.55 -17.57 -12.66
N LEU A 31 8.77 -16.43 -11.99
CA LEU A 31 7.69 -15.52 -11.62
C LEU A 31 7.02 -14.91 -12.84
N CYS A 32 7.77 -14.52 -13.87
CA CYS A 32 7.22 -14.01 -15.12
C CYS A 32 6.29 -15.02 -15.80
N LYS A 33 6.67 -16.30 -15.83
CA LYS A 33 5.80 -17.38 -16.37
C LYS A 33 4.53 -17.55 -15.55
N ILE A 34 4.65 -17.59 -14.22
CA ILE A 34 3.50 -17.73 -13.31
C ILE A 34 2.57 -16.51 -13.45
N ALA A 35 3.14 -15.30 -13.43
CA ALA A 35 2.47 -14.03 -13.62
C ALA A 35 1.62 -13.98 -14.90
N LYS A 36 2.21 -14.34 -16.04
CA LYS A 36 1.52 -14.36 -17.34
C LYS A 36 0.37 -15.37 -17.43
N SER A 37 0.36 -16.39 -16.57
CA SER A 37 -0.77 -17.31 -16.49
C SER A 37 -2.00 -16.72 -15.77
N PHE A 38 -1.84 -15.58 -15.11
CA PHE A 38 -2.93 -14.81 -14.48
C PHE A 38 -3.35 -13.59 -15.29
N SER A 39 -2.38 -12.73 -15.58
CA SER A 39 -2.59 -11.45 -16.26
C SER A 39 -1.30 -11.07 -16.98
N GLU A 40 -1.45 -10.59 -18.22
CA GLU A 40 -0.34 -9.99 -18.97
C GLU A 40 0.21 -8.73 -18.29
N ASN A 41 -0.61 -8.07 -17.46
CA ASN A 41 -0.29 -6.85 -16.73
C ASN A 41 0.31 -7.11 -15.34
N PHE A 42 0.68 -8.34 -14.98
CA PHE A 42 1.07 -8.66 -13.59
C PHE A 42 2.22 -7.81 -13.04
N ALA A 43 3.21 -7.47 -13.87
CA ALA A 43 4.31 -6.59 -13.47
C ALA A 43 3.81 -5.17 -13.15
N THR A 44 2.81 -4.70 -13.90
CA THR A 44 2.08 -3.46 -13.63
C THR A 44 1.28 -3.58 -12.34
N LEU A 45 0.60 -4.70 -12.07
CA LEU A 45 -0.06 -4.93 -10.77
C LEU A 45 0.93 -4.83 -9.60
N ALA A 46 2.12 -5.41 -9.75
CA ALA A 46 3.19 -5.34 -8.76
C ALA A 46 3.70 -3.92 -8.55
N TYR A 47 3.85 -3.15 -9.62
CA TYR A 47 4.17 -1.73 -9.54
C TYR A 47 3.13 -0.96 -8.72
N TYR A 48 1.85 -1.01 -9.11
CA TYR A 48 0.78 -0.24 -8.45
C TYR A 48 0.58 -0.67 -6.99
N SER A 49 0.69 -1.98 -6.72
CA SER A 49 0.59 -2.50 -5.35
C SER A 49 1.76 -2.05 -4.48
N GLY A 50 2.98 -2.01 -5.04
CA GLY A 50 4.17 -1.48 -4.37
C GLY A 50 4.09 0.02 -4.12
N VAL A 51 3.65 0.81 -5.10
CA VAL A 51 3.48 2.27 -4.94
C VAL A 51 2.42 2.63 -3.90
N PHE A 52 1.38 1.82 -3.74
CA PHE A 52 0.28 2.16 -2.82
C PHE A 52 0.30 1.44 -1.48
N HIS A 53 1.23 0.51 -1.23
CA HIS A 53 1.20 -0.30 0.00
C HIS A 53 1.20 0.55 1.28
N ASP A 54 1.95 1.65 1.27
CA ASP A 54 2.20 2.51 2.43
C ASP A 54 1.62 3.93 2.31
N ILE A 55 0.77 4.19 1.31
CA ILE A 55 0.18 5.51 1.09
C ILE A 55 -0.63 6.02 2.31
N GLY A 56 -1.19 5.10 3.11
CA GLY A 56 -1.88 5.40 4.36
C GLY A 56 -0.98 5.97 5.47
N LYS A 57 0.35 6.01 5.30
CA LYS A 57 1.26 6.66 6.23
C LYS A 57 1.14 8.19 6.22
N MET A 58 0.40 8.77 5.28
CA MET A 58 0.19 10.23 5.15
C MET A 58 -0.67 10.88 6.25
N LEU A 59 -1.24 10.11 7.20
CA LEU A 59 -1.99 10.69 8.32
C LEU A 59 -1.12 11.62 9.15
N TYR A 60 -1.67 12.77 9.53
CA TYR A 60 -1.00 13.76 10.36
C TYR A 60 -0.48 13.15 11.68
N SER A 61 -1.30 12.33 12.34
CA SER A 61 -0.95 11.68 13.61
C SER A 61 0.22 10.68 13.51
N TYR A 62 0.58 10.24 12.31
CA TYR A 62 1.77 9.43 12.06
C TYR A 62 3.02 10.26 11.79
N GLN A 63 2.85 11.43 11.18
CA GLN A 63 3.96 12.29 10.77
C GLN A 63 4.39 13.23 11.90
N LYS A 64 3.48 13.67 12.76
CA LYS A 64 3.77 14.58 13.89
C LYS A 64 4.92 14.12 14.82
N PRO A 65 5.08 12.82 15.16
CA PRO A 65 6.24 12.36 15.93
C PRO A 65 7.58 12.46 15.17
N LEU A 66 7.57 12.32 13.84
CA LEU A 66 8.77 12.45 13.00
C LEU A 66 9.31 13.89 13.04
N ASP A 67 8.41 14.88 13.01
CA ASP A 67 8.76 16.30 13.12
C ASP A 67 9.42 16.65 14.46
N LYS A 68 9.25 15.81 15.50
CA LYS A 68 9.79 16.02 16.85
C LYS A 68 11.08 15.27 17.14
N GLY A 69 11.69 14.64 16.14
CA GLY A 69 12.94 13.88 16.31
C GLY A 69 12.79 12.62 17.16
N CYS A 70 11.59 12.02 17.20
CA CYS A 70 11.34 10.76 17.91
C CYS A 70 12.28 9.63 17.42
N SER A 71 12.53 8.66 18.31
CA SER A 71 13.33 7.49 17.94
C SER A 71 12.55 6.61 16.98
N GLU A 72 13.24 5.83 16.15
CA GLU A 72 12.59 4.93 15.19
C GLU A 72 11.71 3.88 15.88
N LYS A 73 12.04 3.53 17.13
CA LYS A 73 11.26 2.63 17.97
C LYS A 73 9.89 3.21 18.37
N ASP A 74 9.74 4.53 18.29
CA ASP A 74 8.50 5.25 18.61
C ASP A 74 7.61 5.44 17.37
N LEU A 75 8.13 5.15 16.17
CA LEU A 75 7.39 5.23 14.92
C LEU A 75 6.53 3.98 14.75
N SER A 76 5.27 4.12 15.12
CA SER A 76 4.24 3.14 14.79
C SER A 76 3.22 3.77 13.85
N PHE A 77 2.95 3.06 12.75
CA PHE A 77 1.90 3.40 11.78
C PHE A 77 0.72 2.43 11.91
N PRO A 78 0.13 2.19 13.10
CA PRO A 78 -0.76 1.04 13.28
C PRO A 78 -2.05 1.14 12.46
N GLY A 79 -2.25 0.18 11.56
CA GLY A 79 -3.41 0.15 10.67
C GLY A 79 -3.27 0.96 9.39
N HIS A 80 -2.06 1.46 9.06
CA HIS A 80 -1.82 2.14 7.78
C HIS A 80 -2.17 1.25 6.58
N GLU A 81 -2.02 -0.07 6.65
CA GLU A 81 -2.40 -1.00 5.58
C GLU A 81 -3.90 -0.95 5.25
N ILE A 82 -4.74 -0.70 6.26
CA ILE A 82 -6.19 -0.58 6.08
C ILE A 82 -6.50 0.72 5.34
N LEU A 83 -5.86 1.81 5.76
CA LEU A 83 -6.02 3.12 5.13
C LEU A 83 -5.41 3.13 3.72
N SER A 84 -4.24 2.53 3.54
CA SER A 84 -3.62 2.34 2.23
C SER A 84 -4.55 1.59 1.30
N ALA A 85 -5.14 0.48 1.74
CA ALA A 85 -6.09 -0.29 0.93
C ALA A 85 -7.35 0.51 0.59
N PHE A 86 -7.86 1.32 1.54
CA PHE A 86 -9.00 2.22 1.33
C PHE A 86 -8.71 3.30 0.27
N ILE A 87 -7.57 3.98 0.38
CA ILE A 87 -7.12 5.00 -0.58
C ILE A 87 -6.89 4.36 -1.95
N THR A 88 -6.14 3.25 -1.98
CA THR A 88 -5.84 2.48 -3.19
C THR A 88 -7.14 2.14 -3.92
N SER A 89 -8.12 1.60 -3.20
CA SER A 89 -9.41 1.20 -3.77
C SER A 89 -10.12 2.32 -4.53
N ARG A 90 -9.99 3.57 -4.08
CA ARG A 90 -10.57 4.74 -4.73
C ARG A 90 -9.70 5.25 -5.88
N ILE A 91 -8.38 5.21 -5.74
CA ILE A 91 -7.46 5.56 -6.84
C ILE A 91 -7.68 4.64 -8.04
N LEU A 92 -7.91 3.34 -7.80
CA LEU A 92 -8.16 2.38 -8.86
C LEU A 92 -9.46 2.63 -9.65
N GLU A 93 -10.36 3.49 -9.18
CA GLU A 93 -11.55 3.92 -9.93
C GLU A 93 -11.18 4.84 -11.11
N TYR A 94 -9.99 5.42 -11.10
CA TYR A 94 -9.44 6.26 -12.19
C TYR A 94 -8.55 5.46 -13.15
N LEU A 95 -8.54 4.13 -13.02
CA LEU A 95 -7.67 3.22 -13.79
C LEU A 95 -8.51 2.19 -14.54
N ASP A 96 -9.04 2.59 -15.69
CA ASP A 96 -9.97 1.78 -16.48
C ASP A 96 -9.31 0.60 -17.21
N PHE A 97 -7.99 0.54 -17.28
CA PHE A 97 -7.27 -0.55 -17.92
C PHE A 97 -7.09 -1.80 -17.05
N PHE A 98 -7.44 -1.74 -15.76
CA PHE A 98 -7.47 -2.92 -14.89
C PHE A 98 -8.86 -3.52 -14.81
N SER A 99 -8.95 -4.83 -14.96
CA SER A 99 -10.16 -5.59 -14.63
C SER A 99 -10.47 -5.55 -13.12
N GLU A 100 -11.72 -5.83 -12.75
CA GLU A 100 -12.12 -5.85 -11.32
C GLU A 100 -11.34 -6.88 -10.49
N ILE A 101 -10.94 -8.00 -11.10
CA ILE A 101 -10.10 -9.02 -10.45
C ILE A 101 -8.67 -8.49 -10.23
N GLU A 102 -8.12 -7.75 -11.18
CA GLU A 102 -6.82 -7.09 -11.05
C GLU A 102 -6.85 -6.00 -9.98
N LYS A 103 -7.90 -5.16 -9.97
CA LYS A 103 -8.11 -4.16 -8.91
C LYS A 103 -8.25 -4.83 -7.54
N ALA A 104 -9.02 -5.91 -7.44
CA ALA A 104 -9.11 -6.73 -6.22
C ALA A 104 -7.75 -7.27 -5.78
N SER A 105 -6.91 -7.69 -6.73
CA SER A 105 -5.57 -8.21 -6.44
C SER A 105 -4.67 -7.14 -5.86
N ILE A 106 -4.68 -5.93 -6.43
CA ILE A 106 -3.90 -4.78 -5.93
C ILE A 106 -4.35 -4.43 -4.51
N VAL A 107 -5.65 -4.18 -4.30
CA VAL A 107 -6.18 -3.77 -2.98
C VAL A 107 -5.93 -4.83 -1.92
N LYS A 108 -6.08 -6.12 -2.26
CA LYS A 108 -5.84 -7.20 -1.31
C LYS A 108 -4.34 -7.37 -1.05
N ALA A 109 -3.46 -7.17 -2.03
CA ALA A 109 -2.03 -7.20 -1.78
C ALA A 109 -1.60 -6.08 -0.83
N VAL A 110 -2.11 -4.86 -1.03
CA VAL A 110 -1.96 -3.73 -0.11
C VAL A 110 -2.56 -4.05 1.27
N LEU A 111 -3.76 -4.61 1.35
CA LEU A 111 -4.40 -4.90 2.64
C LEU A 111 -3.61 -5.92 3.49
N TYR A 112 -3.00 -6.91 2.84
CA TYR A 112 -2.34 -8.03 3.49
C TYR A 112 -0.81 -7.92 3.56
N HIS A 113 -0.22 -6.77 3.21
CA HIS A 113 1.24 -6.66 3.23
C HIS A 113 1.84 -6.80 4.65
N HIS A 114 1.08 -6.56 5.73
CA HIS A 114 1.48 -6.85 7.11
C HIS A 114 0.93 -8.17 7.70
N GLN A 115 0.46 -9.11 6.86
CA GLN A 115 -0.21 -10.35 7.33
C GLN A 115 0.64 -11.23 8.27
N GLY A 116 1.97 -11.11 8.25
CA GLY A 116 2.87 -11.82 9.16
C GLY A 116 3.00 -11.16 10.55
N LEU A 117 2.57 -9.91 10.70
CA LEU A 117 2.70 -9.14 11.95
C LEU A 117 1.39 -9.04 12.73
N ARG A 118 0.25 -8.94 12.03
CA ARG A 118 -1.06 -8.77 12.68
C ARG A 118 -2.22 -9.15 11.76
N GLU A 119 -3.36 -9.46 12.37
CA GLU A 119 -4.61 -9.67 11.66
C GLU A 119 -5.23 -8.34 11.19
N VAL A 120 -5.87 -8.37 10.01
CA VAL A 120 -6.62 -7.22 9.44
C VAL A 120 -7.65 -6.65 10.42
N LYS A 121 -8.30 -7.52 11.21
CA LYS A 121 -9.29 -7.10 12.22
C LYS A 121 -8.65 -6.23 13.30
N VAL A 122 -7.48 -6.64 13.80
CA VAL A 122 -6.72 -5.89 14.80
C VAL A 122 -6.26 -4.56 14.22
N ALA A 123 -5.68 -4.57 13.02
CA ALA A 123 -5.24 -3.37 12.31
C ALA A 123 -6.39 -2.36 12.10
N THR A 124 -7.58 -2.86 11.73
CA THR A 124 -8.79 -2.04 11.58
C THR A 124 -9.17 -1.34 12.88
N TYR A 125 -9.16 -2.07 14.01
CA TYR A 125 -9.45 -1.46 15.31
C TYR A 125 -8.43 -0.38 15.67
N MET A 126 -7.14 -0.61 15.44
CA MET A 126 -6.10 0.36 15.73
C MET A 126 -6.25 1.65 14.89
N LEU A 127 -6.56 1.52 13.60
CA LEU A 127 -6.81 2.66 12.73
C LEU A 127 -8.04 3.46 13.20
N ILE A 128 -9.16 2.79 13.46
CA ILE A 128 -10.41 3.44 13.90
C ILE A 128 -10.18 4.19 15.21
N ASP A 129 -9.53 3.56 16.18
CA ASP A 129 -9.24 4.17 17.47
C ASP A 129 -8.34 5.41 17.32
N ARG A 130 -7.33 5.32 16.46
CA ARG A 130 -6.47 6.47 16.12
C ARG A 130 -7.25 7.62 15.49
N ILE A 131 -8.07 7.36 14.47
CA ILE A 131 -8.89 8.40 13.83
C ILE A 131 -9.83 9.05 14.86
N LYS A 132 -10.51 8.24 15.70
CA LYS A 132 -11.40 8.74 16.76
C LYS A 132 -10.68 9.65 17.76
N ARG A 133 -9.43 9.33 18.11
CA ARG A 133 -8.62 10.17 19.01
C ARG A 133 -8.22 11.51 18.40
N CYS A 134 -8.07 11.57 17.08
CA CYS A 134 -7.71 12.79 16.33
C CYS A 134 -8.92 13.66 15.96
N ARG A 135 -10.12 13.06 15.83
CA ARG A 135 -11.36 13.78 15.47
C ARG A 135 -11.58 15.01 16.36
N GLY A 136 -11.73 16.17 15.71
CA GLY A 136 -12.01 17.45 16.36
C GLY A 136 -10.85 18.09 17.12
N LYS A 137 -9.63 17.53 17.02
CA LYS A 137 -8.44 18.05 17.72
C LYS A 137 -7.30 18.42 16.78
N GLU A 138 -7.13 17.67 15.70
CA GLU A 138 -6.06 17.84 14.72
C GLU A 138 -6.61 17.53 13.32
N PRO A 139 -6.03 18.10 12.24
CA PRO A 139 -6.33 17.64 10.88
C PRO A 139 -5.98 16.14 10.78
N LEU A 140 -6.79 15.35 10.07
CA LEU A 140 -6.54 13.90 9.97
C LEU A 140 -5.36 13.61 9.04
N VAL A 141 -5.20 14.43 8.01
CA VAL A 141 -4.15 14.32 7.01
C VAL A 141 -3.22 15.53 7.07
N TYR A 142 -1.93 15.34 6.79
CA TYR A 142 -0.98 16.46 6.65
C TYR A 142 -1.23 17.12 5.29
N TYR A 143 -2.28 17.94 5.20
CA TYR A 143 -2.97 18.26 3.95
C TYR A 143 -2.01 18.70 2.83
N ASP A 144 -1.16 19.70 3.05
CA ASP A 144 -0.25 20.21 2.00
C ASP A 144 0.79 19.17 1.54
N ASP A 145 1.38 18.42 2.48
CA ASP A 145 2.37 17.41 2.14
C ASP A 145 1.73 16.17 1.50
N ALA A 146 0.53 15.78 1.94
CA ALA A 146 -0.26 14.70 1.33
C ALA A 146 -0.75 15.07 -0.06
N LEU A 147 -1.19 16.32 -0.25
CA LEU A 147 -1.55 16.87 -1.55
C LEU A 147 -0.36 16.85 -2.49
N THR A 148 0.82 17.27 -2.01
CA THR A 148 2.07 17.22 -2.78
C THR A 148 2.42 15.79 -3.18
N LEU A 149 2.40 14.84 -2.23
CA LEU A 149 2.65 13.42 -2.50
C LEU A 149 1.69 12.87 -3.56
N LEU A 150 0.39 13.11 -3.41
CA LEU A 150 -0.62 12.60 -4.32
C LEU A 150 -0.52 13.24 -5.71
N LYS A 151 -0.19 14.54 -5.81
CA LYS A 151 0.08 15.21 -7.11
C LYS A 151 1.30 14.60 -7.80
N GLN A 152 2.37 14.33 -7.07
CA GLN A 152 3.56 13.66 -7.62
C GLN A 152 3.25 12.24 -8.09
N LEU A 153 2.53 11.45 -7.29
CA LEU A 153 2.12 10.09 -7.67
C LEU A 153 1.19 10.11 -8.88
N ALA A 154 0.19 11.00 -8.91
CA ALA A 154 -0.72 11.16 -10.03
C ALA A 154 0.03 11.50 -11.32
N GLY A 155 0.96 12.47 -11.28
CA GLY A 155 1.79 12.80 -12.42
C GLY A 155 2.71 11.65 -12.87
N LYS A 156 3.37 10.97 -11.93
CA LYS A 156 4.25 9.82 -12.22
C LYS A 156 3.51 8.64 -12.83
N MET A 157 2.25 8.45 -12.45
CA MET A 157 1.41 7.32 -12.87
C MET A 157 0.43 7.71 -13.99
N ASN A 158 0.47 8.97 -14.44
CA ASN A 158 -0.43 9.54 -15.44
C ASN A 158 -1.92 9.33 -15.08
N LEU A 159 -2.29 9.60 -13.82
CA LEU A 159 -3.66 9.54 -13.34
C LEU A 159 -4.38 10.85 -13.69
N ASP A 160 -5.51 10.73 -14.39
CA ASP A 160 -6.42 11.86 -14.59
C ASP A 160 -7.36 11.98 -13.38
N ILE A 161 -6.88 12.70 -12.37
CA ILE A 161 -7.59 12.87 -11.10
C ILE A 161 -7.40 14.30 -10.57
N ASN A 162 -8.50 14.92 -10.13
CA ASN A 162 -8.43 16.14 -9.32
C ASN A 162 -7.99 15.76 -7.90
N VAL A 163 -6.69 15.92 -7.62
CA VAL A 163 -6.07 15.46 -6.37
C VAL A 163 -6.61 16.21 -5.15
N ASP A 164 -6.90 17.51 -5.29
CA ASP A 164 -7.44 18.34 -4.22
C ASP A 164 -8.83 17.82 -3.80
N GLU A 165 -9.75 17.65 -4.75
CA GLU A 165 -11.08 17.08 -4.50
C GLU A 165 -11.02 15.63 -3.98
N PHE A 166 -10.10 14.83 -4.51
CA PHE A 166 -9.90 13.46 -4.05
C PHE A 166 -9.48 13.43 -2.57
N LEU A 167 -8.52 14.26 -2.19
CA LEU A 167 -8.02 14.32 -0.82
C LEU A 167 -9.09 14.84 0.14
N ASP A 168 -9.83 15.87 -0.24
CA ASP A 168 -10.97 16.40 0.52
C ASP A 168 -12.02 15.31 0.78
N LYS A 169 -12.34 14.51 -0.25
CA LYS A 169 -13.28 13.40 -0.12
C LYS A 169 -12.76 12.33 0.83
N ILE A 170 -11.48 11.96 0.75
CA ILE A 170 -10.86 11.01 1.69
C ILE A 170 -10.95 11.52 3.12
N GLU A 171 -10.59 12.78 3.37
CA GLU A 171 -10.65 13.34 4.72
C GLU A 171 -12.09 13.43 5.23
N SER A 172 -13.01 13.95 4.42
CA SER A 172 -14.45 13.99 4.73
C SER A 172 -14.99 12.61 5.07
N ASP A 173 -14.70 11.59 4.26
CA ASP A 173 -15.12 10.21 4.49
C ASP A 173 -14.61 9.69 5.86
N LEU A 174 -13.33 9.92 6.18
CA LEU A 174 -12.73 9.48 7.45
C LEU A 174 -13.26 10.25 8.68
N VAL A 175 -13.67 11.51 8.52
CA VAL A 175 -14.32 12.31 9.56
C VAL A 175 -15.81 11.96 9.71
N SER A 176 -16.46 11.53 8.62
CA SER A 176 -17.89 11.22 8.59
C SER A 176 -18.25 9.97 9.40
N GLY A 177 -19.51 9.92 9.85
CA GLY A 177 -20.23 8.80 10.46
C GLY A 177 -19.43 7.61 11.02
N ASP A 178 -19.91 6.41 10.70
CA ASP A 178 -19.35 5.14 11.14
C ASP A 178 -18.20 4.69 10.21
N ILE A 179 -16.97 5.07 10.57
CA ILE A 179 -15.73 4.67 9.87
C ILE A 179 -15.68 3.16 9.66
N ARG A 180 -16.15 2.38 10.63
CA ARG A 180 -16.09 0.92 10.54
C ARG A 180 -16.94 0.44 9.38
N LEU A 181 -18.16 0.97 9.26
CA LEU A 181 -19.06 0.66 8.16
C LEU A 181 -18.46 1.12 6.82
N LEU A 182 -17.91 2.33 6.76
CA LEU A 182 -17.24 2.87 5.57
C LEU A 182 -16.10 1.97 5.09
N LEU A 183 -15.12 1.68 5.96
CA LEU A 183 -13.98 0.82 5.63
C LEU A 183 -14.43 -0.58 5.23
N ASN A 184 -15.43 -1.14 5.93
CA ASN A 184 -15.96 -2.46 5.61
C ASN A 184 -16.63 -2.48 4.23
N ASN A 185 -17.48 -1.50 3.93
CA ASN A 185 -18.15 -1.41 2.63
C ASN A 185 -17.14 -1.31 1.49
N GLU A 186 -16.10 -0.49 1.67
CA GLU A 186 -15.05 -0.34 0.68
C GLU A 186 -14.29 -1.64 0.43
N LEU A 187 -13.82 -2.30 1.50
CA LEU A 187 -12.95 -3.48 1.37
C LEU A 187 -13.73 -4.76 1.02
N VAL A 188 -15.02 -4.82 1.34
CA VAL A 188 -15.91 -5.94 1.00
C VAL A 188 -16.32 -5.92 -0.47
N LYS A 189 -16.27 -4.77 -1.17
CA LYS A 189 -16.61 -4.71 -2.60
C LYS A 189 -15.80 -5.71 -3.43
N TYR A 190 -14.52 -5.87 -3.11
CA TYR A 190 -13.66 -6.87 -3.75
C TYR A 190 -13.92 -8.31 -3.29
N ASN A 191 -14.51 -8.55 -2.12
CA ASN A 191 -14.93 -9.91 -1.78
C ASN A 191 -16.06 -10.38 -2.71
N LYS A 192 -16.97 -9.49 -3.12
CA LYS A 192 -18.05 -9.81 -4.06
C LYS A 192 -17.51 -10.24 -5.41
N VAL A 193 -16.49 -9.55 -5.93
CA VAL A 193 -15.78 -9.91 -7.17
C VAL A 193 -15.17 -11.32 -7.08
N LEU A 194 -14.66 -11.69 -5.91
CA LEU A 194 -14.06 -13.01 -5.69
C LEU A 194 -15.10 -14.12 -5.50
N CYS A 195 -16.26 -13.81 -4.92
CA CYS A 195 -17.35 -14.77 -4.75
C CYS A 195 -17.95 -15.25 -6.07
N SER A 196 -17.80 -14.49 -7.16
CA SER A 196 -18.23 -14.92 -8.50
C SER A 196 -17.23 -15.83 -9.22
N LEU A 197 -16.06 -16.10 -8.64
CA LEU A 197 -15.06 -16.97 -9.27
C LEU A 197 -15.38 -18.45 -9.07
N MET A 198 -15.12 -19.24 -10.11
CA MET A 198 -15.08 -20.70 -9.98
C MET A 198 -13.95 -21.12 -9.02
N LEU A 199 -14.10 -22.27 -8.36
CA LEU A 199 -13.13 -22.75 -7.35
C LEU A 199 -11.68 -22.76 -7.86
N ASN A 200 -11.47 -23.20 -9.10
CA ASN A 200 -10.13 -23.24 -9.71
C ASN A 200 -9.54 -21.83 -9.88
N ASP A 201 -10.36 -20.86 -10.27
CA ASP A 201 -9.93 -19.47 -10.46
C ASP A 201 -9.70 -18.76 -9.12
N MET A 202 -10.48 -19.13 -8.10
CA MET A 202 -10.25 -18.67 -6.72
C MET A 202 -8.91 -19.18 -6.16
N CYS A 203 -8.57 -20.46 -6.35
CA CYS A 203 -7.28 -21.03 -5.94
C CYS A 203 -6.10 -20.37 -6.65
N LYS A 204 -6.24 -20.14 -7.96
CA LYS A 204 -5.30 -19.36 -8.77
C LYS A 204 -5.12 -17.96 -8.18
N TYR A 205 -6.22 -17.22 -8.01
CA TYR A 205 -6.22 -15.88 -7.44
C TYR A 205 -5.50 -15.82 -6.07
N ILE A 206 -5.79 -16.74 -5.15
CA ILE A 206 -5.13 -16.78 -3.84
C ILE A 206 -3.61 -16.92 -3.98
N SER A 207 -3.15 -17.78 -4.89
CA SER A 207 -1.73 -17.99 -5.16
C SER A 207 -1.09 -16.73 -5.73
N PHE A 208 -1.75 -16.07 -6.69
CA PHE A 208 -1.27 -14.84 -7.30
C PHE A 208 -1.20 -13.68 -6.33
N ARG A 209 -2.24 -13.48 -5.52
CA ARG A 209 -2.24 -12.48 -4.45
C ARG A 209 -1.07 -12.71 -3.48
N ARG A 210 -0.79 -13.96 -3.10
CA ARG A 210 0.34 -14.28 -2.21
C ARG A 210 1.70 -13.95 -2.86
N ILE A 211 1.88 -14.24 -4.15
CA ILE A 211 3.08 -13.86 -4.90
C ILE A 211 3.22 -12.34 -4.90
N LEU A 212 2.15 -11.62 -5.23
CA LEU A 212 2.12 -10.16 -5.27
C LEU A 212 2.50 -9.54 -3.92
N THR A 213 1.87 -10.00 -2.84
CA THR A 213 2.21 -9.58 -1.47
C THR A 213 3.65 -9.93 -1.10
N GLY A 214 4.15 -11.11 -1.47
CA GLY A 214 5.53 -11.52 -1.20
C GLY A 214 6.56 -10.62 -1.90
N VAL A 215 6.30 -10.24 -3.15
CA VAL A 215 7.16 -9.32 -3.90
C VAL A 215 7.17 -7.93 -3.30
N ILE A 216 6.02 -7.42 -2.85
CA ILE A 216 5.93 -6.12 -2.14
C ILE A 216 6.75 -6.17 -0.85
N LEU A 217 6.61 -7.23 -0.06
CA LEU A 217 7.36 -7.42 1.19
C LEU A 217 8.87 -7.44 0.98
N ILE A 218 9.34 -8.17 -0.04
CA ILE A 218 10.75 -8.20 -0.43
C ILE A 218 11.21 -6.78 -0.82
N SER A 219 10.40 -6.08 -1.60
CA SER A 219 10.74 -4.76 -2.12
C SER A 219 10.77 -3.69 -1.04
N ASP A 220 9.74 -3.61 -0.17
CA ASP A 220 9.68 -2.70 1.00
C ASP A 220 10.88 -2.93 1.92
N THR A 221 11.12 -4.19 2.29
CA THR A 221 12.26 -4.53 3.15
C THR A 221 13.59 -4.09 2.52
N TYR A 222 13.77 -4.34 1.22
CA TYR A 222 15.00 -3.95 0.52
C TYR A 222 15.19 -2.44 0.46
N VAL A 223 14.16 -1.72 0.01
CA VAL A 223 14.21 -0.25 -0.18
C VAL A 223 14.48 0.43 1.15
N ALA A 224 13.80 0.01 2.21
CA ALA A 224 14.07 0.53 3.55
C ALA A 224 15.47 0.18 4.07
N SER A 225 15.98 -1.02 3.77
CA SER A 225 17.33 -1.44 4.19
C SER A 225 18.48 -0.74 3.45
N ILE A 226 18.19 0.05 2.41
CA ILE A 226 19.21 0.92 1.80
C ILE A 226 19.53 2.08 2.75
N VAL A 227 18.53 2.60 3.44
CA VAL A 227 18.66 3.68 4.41
C VAL A 227 19.20 3.13 5.73
N ASP A 228 18.66 2.00 6.18
CA ASP A 228 19.03 1.35 7.43
C ASP A 228 19.90 0.12 7.17
N LYS A 229 21.13 0.06 7.73
CA LYS A 229 22.00 -1.12 7.56
C LYS A 229 21.23 -2.42 7.87
N ALA A 230 21.18 -3.34 6.89
CA ALA A 230 20.48 -4.63 6.99
C ALA A 230 20.91 -5.42 8.24
N SER A 231 20.08 -5.35 9.29
CA SER A 231 20.42 -5.85 10.62
C SER A 231 19.88 -7.25 10.91
N SER A 232 18.82 -7.67 10.23
CA SER A 232 18.22 -9.00 10.38
C SER A 232 18.68 -9.98 9.29
N ILE A 233 18.71 -11.28 9.60
CA ILE A 233 18.99 -12.35 8.63
C ILE A 233 18.02 -12.25 7.43
N TYR A 234 16.74 -12.01 7.70
CA TYR A 234 15.73 -11.80 6.67
C TYR A 234 16.07 -10.64 5.71
N ALA A 235 16.50 -9.50 6.24
CA ALA A 235 16.92 -8.36 5.42
C ALA A 235 18.20 -8.67 4.62
N GLN A 236 19.14 -9.43 5.18
CA GLN A 236 20.36 -9.86 4.49
C GLN A 236 20.07 -10.84 3.35
N ASP A 237 19.16 -11.79 3.55
CA ASP A 237 18.71 -12.73 2.52
C ASP A 237 18.02 -11.99 1.37
N ILE A 238 17.14 -11.03 1.70
CA ILE A 238 16.51 -10.15 0.70
C ILE A 238 17.55 -9.33 -0.05
N TYR A 239 18.53 -8.76 0.65
CA TYR A 239 19.58 -7.97 0.02
C TYR A 239 20.40 -8.82 -0.97
N THR A 240 20.69 -10.06 -0.62
CA THR A 240 21.36 -11.03 -1.49
C THR A 240 20.49 -11.41 -2.69
N PHE A 241 19.20 -11.68 -2.46
CA PHE A 241 18.24 -11.97 -3.52
C PHE A 241 18.08 -10.80 -4.49
N VAL A 242 17.97 -9.56 -4.01
CA VAL A 242 17.73 -8.40 -4.87
C VAL A 242 18.98 -7.99 -5.66
N LYS A 243 20.18 -8.25 -5.12
CA LYS A 243 21.44 -7.97 -5.81
C LYS A 243 21.56 -8.63 -7.18
N GLN A 244 20.89 -9.76 -7.42
CA GLN A 244 20.94 -10.43 -8.73
C GLN A 244 20.24 -9.65 -9.84
N PHE A 245 19.45 -8.62 -9.50
CA PHE A 245 18.78 -7.73 -10.44
C PHE A 245 19.53 -6.41 -10.65
N LYS A 246 20.68 -6.16 -10.01
CA LYS A 246 21.49 -4.95 -10.22
C LYS A 246 22.55 -5.18 -11.29
#